data_AF-A0A414IZM2-F1
#
_entry.id   AF-A0A414IZM2-F1
#
_cell.length_a   1.000
_cell.length_b   1.000
_cell.length_c   1.000
_cell.angle_alpha   90.00
_cell.angle_beta   90.00
_cell.angle_gamma   90.00
#
_symmetry.space_group_name_H-M   'P 1'
#
loop_
_entity.id
_entity.type
_entity.pdbx_description
1 polymer ?
#
loop_
_entity_poly.entity_id
_entity_poly.type
_entity_poly.pdbx_seq_one_letter_code
_entity_poly.pdbx_strand_id
1 'polypeptide(L)'
;MTQQHDYDFNFKEEFKIYQQIGTNASCQTYHDWRNHILTKYHSCNCTKNTLDNFYYYLNRELNSVKTSKDIWSNCIFPFVAIFLSVTMTFIFSIVGSINTYNNAINSIYDLEYMQQYGETYKSILNAFDQNLTSAMRFYAVGAFFSIMIGIFVFTLLSISTQHSNQKYYFYCDYMKIIEELLKSKNLLSTAAGESVNGYIKKAVDQRMERDNA
;
A
#
# COMPACT_ATOMS: atom_id res chain seq x y z
N MET A 1 25.38 3.32 9.71
CA MET A 1 25.50 4.21 10.88
C MET A 1 24.11 4.72 11.21
N THR A 2 23.48 4.14 12.23
CA THR A 2 22.20 4.60 12.78
C THR A 2 22.45 5.92 13.49
N GLN A 3 22.01 7.03 12.89
CA GLN A 3 21.90 8.29 13.61
C GLN A 3 20.91 8.03 14.75
N GLN A 4 21.43 7.87 15.96
CA GLN A 4 20.64 7.83 17.18
C GLN A 4 20.12 9.25 17.37
N HIS A 5 19.00 9.55 16.72
CA HIS A 5 18.31 10.83 16.89
C HIS A 5 17.97 10.97 18.38
N ASP A 6 18.05 12.19 18.92
CA ASP A 6 17.78 12.56 20.32
C ASP A 6 16.36 12.21 20.85
N TYR A 7 15.57 11.48 20.05
CA TYR A 7 14.16 11.15 20.25
C TYR A 7 13.92 9.68 20.61
N ASP A 8 14.98 8.88 20.80
CA ASP A 8 14.94 7.43 21.11
C ASP A 8 13.95 6.66 20.21
N PHE A 9 13.98 6.98 18.92
CA PHE A 9 13.04 6.47 17.93
C PHE A 9 13.71 5.41 17.05
N ASN A 10 13.20 4.17 17.13
CA ASN A 10 13.58 3.08 16.25
C ASN A 10 12.40 2.67 15.36
N PHE A 11 12.39 3.17 14.13
CA PHE A 11 11.33 2.88 13.16
C PHE A 11 11.04 1.38 13.02
N LYS A 12 12.07 0.52 12.97
CA LYS A 12 11.90 -0.91 12.70
C LYS A 12 11.16 -1.62 13.84
N GLU A 13 11.44 -1.23 15.08
CA GLU A 13 10.81 -1.79 16.26
C GLU A 13 9.39 -1.26 16.43
N GLU A 14 9.22 0.06 16.39
CA GLU A 14 7.93 0.73 16.54
C GLU A 14 6.93 0.32 15.46
N PHE A 15 7.40 0.21 14.20
CA PHE A 15 6.56 -0.23 13.09
C PHE A 15 6.15 -1.70 13.22
N LYS A 16 7.04 -2.56 13.74
CA LYS A 16 6.71 -3.97 13.98
C LYS A 16 5.62 -4.11 15.03
N ILE A 17 5.67 -3.31 16.10
CA ILE A 17 4.60 -3.27 17.13
C ILE A 17 3.30 -2.77 16.50
N TYR A 18 3.35 -1.69 15.71
CA TYR A 18 2.17 -1.15 15.02
C TYR A 18 1.51 -2.17 14.07
N GLN A 19 2.30 -2.96 13.34
CA GLN A 19 1.78 -4.01 12.45
C GLN A 19 1.08 -5.16 13.20
N GLN A 20 1.35 -5.34 14.50
CA GLN A 20 0.73 -6.39 15.31
C GLN A 20 -0.65 -5.99 15.85
N ILE A 21 -1.06 -4.73 15.71
CA ILE A 21 -2.37 -4.25 16.15
C ILE A 21 -3.47 -5.08 15.47
N GLY A 22 -4.29 -5.75 16.29
CA GLY A 22 -5.43 -6.55 15.84
C GLY A 22 -5.10 -7.94 15.25
N THR A 23 -3.85 -8.44 15.33
CA THR A 23 -3.46 -9.73 14.71
C THR A 23 -3.22 -10.91 15.67
N ASN A 24 -3.43 -10.78 17.00
CA ASN A 24 -3.33 -11.93 17.93
C ASN A 24 -4.17 -11.79 19.23
N ALA A 25 -4.44 -12.94 19.88
CA ALA A 25 -5.33 -13.17 21.03
C ALA A 25 -5.03 -12.39 22.34
N SER A 26 -3.93 -11.64 22.41
CA SER A 26 -3.63 -10.72 23.51
C SER A 26 -4.00 -9.26 23.19
N CYS A 27 -4.78 -9.03 22.12
CA CYS A 27 -5.38 -7.75 21.70
C CYS A 27 -4.60 -6.51 22.14
N GLN A 28 -3.38 -6.31 21.60
CA GLN A 28 -2.83 -4.96 21.57
C GLN A 28 -3.74 -4.13 20.67
N THR A 29 -4.59 -3.36 21.31
CA THR A 29 -5.48 -2.43 20.64
C THR A 29 -4.66 -1.22 20.18
N TYR A 30 -5.21 -0.44 19.25
CA TYR A 30 -4.66 0.88 18.93
C TYR A 30 -4.51 1.75 20.19
N HIS A 31 -5.42 1.59 21.16
CA HIS A 31 -5.35 2.29 22.44
C HIS A 31 -4.09 1.90 23.24
N ASP A 32 -3.76 0.62 23.30
CA ASP A 32 -2.57 0.13 24.02
C ASP A 32 -1.28 0.63 23.37
N TRP A 33 -1.20 0.56 22.03
CA TRP A 33 -0.06 1.10 21.28
C TRP A 33 0.08 2.62 21.47
N ARG A 34 -1.03 3.36 21.40
CA ARG A 34 -1.04 4.81 21.65
C ARG A 34 -0.57 5.13 23.07
N ASN A 35 -1.05 4.40 24.07
CA ASN A 35 -0.63 4.59 25.46
C ASN A 35 0.85 4.29 25.66
N HIS A 36 1.39 3.24 25.02
CA HIS A 36 2.81 2.94 25.03
C HIS A 36 3.66 4.14 24.57
N ILE A 37 3.30 4.76 23.44
CA ILE A 37 3.99 5.95 22.92
C ILE A 37 3.84 7.14 23.87
N LEU A 38 2.62 7.40 24.36
CA LEU A 38 2.37 8.50 25.30
C LEU A 38 3.21 8.36 26.57
N THR A 39 3.24 7.16 27.17
CA THR A 39 4.03 6.89 28.38
C THR A 39 5.51 7.11 28.11
N LYS A 40 6.06 6.61 26.99
CA LYS A 40 7.46 6.78 26.59
C LYS A 40 7.88 8.26 26.57
N TYR A 41 7.12 9.11 25.90
CA TYR A 41 7.48 10.53 25.76
C TYR A 41 7.08 11.40 26.97
N HIS A 42 6.13 10.96 27.79
CA HIS A 42 5.88 11.57 29.11
C HIS A 42 7.02 11.27 30.09
N SER A 43 7.49 10.02 30.16
CA SER A 43 8.55 9.62 31.10
C SER A 43 9.91 10.22 30.76
N CYS A 44 10.22 10.42 29.48
CA CYS A 44 11.49 10.98 29.04
C CYS A 44 11.65 12.49 29.30
N ASN A 45 10.64 13.15 29.91
CA ASN A 45 10.64 14.58 30.21
C ASN A 45 11.08 15.47 29.02
N CYS A 46 10.76 15.04 27.78
CA CYS A 46 11.28 15.64 26.56
C CYS A 46 10.94 17.14 26.49
N THR A 47 11.92 17.98 26.16
CA THR A 47 11.66 19.42 26.03
C THR A 47 10.73 19.70 24.85
N LYS A 48 10.03 20.84 24.87
CA LYS A 48 9.17 21.25 23.76
C LYS A 48 9.94 21.29 22.43
N ASN A 49 11.14 21.87 22.42
CA ASN A 49 11.99 21.95 21.24
C ASN A 49 12.36 20.56 20.70
N THR A 50 12.63 19.59 21.57
CA THR A 50 12.90 18.20 21.18
C THR A 50 11.68 17.59 20.47
N LEU A 51 10.47 17.78 21.00
CA LEU A 51 9.24 17.27 20.38
C LEU A 51 8.91 17.98 19.06
N ASP A 52 9.12 19.30 18.97
CA ASP A 52 8.94 20.07 17.73
C ASP A 52 9.89 19.58 16.63
N ASN A 53 11.18 19.41 16.95
CA ASN A 53 12.15 18.89 15.98
C ASN A 53 11.83 17.44 15.55
N PHE A 54 11.33 16.62 16.46
CA PHE A 54 10.90 15.27 16.13
C PHE A 54 9.66 15.26 15.23
N TYR A 55 8.70 16.15 15.46
CA TYR A 55 7.56 16.32 14.58
C TYR A 55 7.99 16.69 13.15
N TYR A 56 8.96 17.60 12.99
CA TYR A 56 9.51 17.93 11.67
C TYR A 56 10.22 16.74 11.01
N TYR A 57 10.96 15.94 11.78
CA TYR A 57 11.54 14.69 11.29
C TYR A 57 10.47 13.74 10.76
N LEU A 58 9.44 13.47 11.57
CA LEU A 58 8.33 12.59 11.17
C LEU A 58 7.60 13.12 9.92
N ASN A 59 7.39 14.43 9.82
CA ASN A 59 6.79 15.06 8.64
C ASN A 59 7.62 14.87 7.37
N ARG A 60 8.96 14.96 7.49
CA ARG A 60 9.86 14.70 6.35
C ARG A 60 9.78 13.24 5.89
N GLU A 61 9.82 12.30 6.84
CA GLU A 61 9.71 10.87 6.53
C GLU A 61 8.32 10.53 5.96
N LEU A 62 7.25 11.12 6.50
CA LEU A 62 5.89 10.98 5.99
C LEU A 62 5.79 11.42 4.53
N ASN A 63 6.40 12.56 4.17
CA ASN A 63 6.42 13.03 2.78
C ASN A 63 7.12 12.05 1.84
N SER A 64 8.23 11.44 2.27
CA SER A 64 8.92 10.40 1.49
C SER A 64 8.03 9.17 1.29
N VAL A 65 7.37 8.71 2.37
CA VAL A 65 6.45 7.56 2.30
C VAL A 65 5.21 7.86 1.47
N LYS A 66 4.68 9.09 1.53
CA LYS A 66 3.53 9.53 0.73
C LYS A 66 3.81 9.39 -0.76
N THR A 67 4.97 9.86 -1.23
CA THR A 67 5.38 9.69 -2.63
C THR A 67 5.42 8.21 -3.03
N SER A 68 5.98 7.34 -2.19
CA SER A 68 6.02 5.91 -2.48
C SER A 68 4.61 5.29 -2.50
N LYS A 69 3.74 5.64 -1.54
CA LYS A 69 2.34 5.21 -1.49
C LYS A 69 1.61 5.61 -2.77
N ASP A 70 1.75 6.86 -3.20
CA ASP A 70 1.08 7.38 -4.39
C ASP A 70 1.53 6.64 -5.65
N ILE A 71 2.83 6.35 -5.78
CA ILE A 71 3.38 5.53 -6.87
C ILE A 71 2.72 4.15 -6.89
N TRP A 72 2.76 3.41 -5.77
CA TRP A 72 2.23 2.04 -5.73
C TRP A 72 0.72 1.98 -5.95
N SER A 73 -0.03 2.93 -5.38
CA SER A 73 -1.48 3.02 -5.58
C SER A 73 -1.83 3.30 -7.05
N ASN A 74 -1.05 4.13 -7.74
CA ASN A 74 -1.29 4.50 -9.13
C ASN A 74 -0.78 3.45 -10.13
N CYS A 75 0.11 2.55 -9.72
CA CYS A 75 0.62 1.48 -10.59
C CYS A 75 -0.40 0.36 -10.86
N ILE A 76 -1.37 0.11 -9.97
CA ILE A 76 -2.30 -1.03 -10.10
C ILE A 76 -3.11 -0.95 -11.41
N PHE A 77 -3.70 0.21 -11.72
CA PHE A 77 -4.56 0.37 -12.88
C PHE A 77 -3.83 0.14 -14.23
N PRO A 78 -2.68 0.78 -14.51
CA PRO A 78 -1.91 0.49 -15.72
C PRO A 78 -1.52 -0.98 -15.87
N PHE A 79 -1.12 -1.64 -14.77
CA PHE A 79 -0.76 -3.05 -14.80
C PHE A 79 -1.94 -3.95 -15.18
N VAL A 80 -3.12 -3.71 -14.57
CA VAL A 80 -4.35 -4.45 -14.90
C VAL A 80 -4.73 -4.23 -16.37
N ALA A 81 -4.60 -3.01 -16.88
CA ALA A 81 -4.90 -2.70 -18.28
C ALA A 81 -3.96 -3.42 -19.26
N ILE A 82 -2.64 -3.40 -19.00
CA ILE A 82 -1.65 -4.12 -19.81
C ILE A 82 -1.92 -5.62 -19.77
N PHE A 83 -2.17 -6.17 -18.58
CA PHE A 83 -2.45 -7.59 -18.41
C PHE A 83 -3.71 -8.04 -19.17
N LEU A 84 -4.79 -7.26 -19.09
CA LEU A 84 -6.03 -7.53 -19.81
C LEU A 84 -5.78 -7.48 -21.32
N SER A 85 -5.03 -6.48 -21.80
CA SER A 85 -4.67 -6.33 -23.22
C SER A 85 -3.94 -7.56 -23.75
N VAL A 86 -2.86 -7.99 -23.06
CA VAL A 86 -2.08 -9.18 -23.45
C VAL A 86 -2.95 -10.44 -23.47
N THR A 87 -3.78 -10.62 -22.44
CA THR A 87 -4.68 -11.79 -22.36
C THR A 87 -5.70 -11.79 -23.50
N MET A 88 -6.28 -10.63 -23.84
CA MET A 88 -7.18 -10.49 -24.98
C MET A 88 -6.48 -10.76 -26.31
N THR A 89 -5.21 -10.37 -26.47
CA THR A 89 -4.43 -10.69 -27.68
C THR A 89 -4.33 -12.21 -27.91
N PHE A 90 -4.09 -13.00 -26.85
CA PHE A 90 -4.07 -14.45 -26.97
C PHE A 90 -5.43 -15.02 -27.37
N ILE A 91 -6.52 -14.54 -26.76
CA ILE A 91 -7.88 -14.98 -27.10
C ILE A 91 -8.20 -14.68 -28.57
N PHE A 92 -7.94 -13.45 -29.02
CA PHE A 92 -8.18 -13.06 -30.42
C PHE A 92 -7.28 -13.83 -31.40
N SER A 93 -6.08 -14.23 -31.00
CA SER A 93 -5.19 -15.06 -31.85
C SER A 93 -5.75 -16.48 -32.07
N ILE A 94 -6.42 -17.04 -31.07
CA ILE A 94 -7.15 -18.32 -31.21
C ILE A 94 -8.31 -18.17 -32.20
N VAL A 95 -9.15 -17.13 -32.02
CA VAL A 95 -10.26 -16.82 -32.94
C VAL A 95 -9.75 -16.61 -34.37
N GLY A 96 -8.64 -15.88 -34.52
CA GLY A 96 -7.98 -15.64 -35.80
C GLY A 96 -7.56 -16.95 -36.48
N SER A 97 -6.94 -17.85 -35.72
CA SER A 97 -6.47 -19.15 -36.24
C SER A 97 -7.64 -20.03 -36.70
N ILE A 98 -8.75 -20.05 -35.97
CA ILE A 98 -9.98 -20.76 -36.36
C ILE A 98 -10.57 -20.16 -37.64
N ASN A 99 -10.65 -18.83 -37.74
CA ASN A 99 -11.16 -18.17 -38.94
C ASN A 99 -10.29 -18.44 -40.17
N THR A 100 -8.97 -18.39 -40.02
CA THR A 100 -8.03 -18.71 -41.11
C THR A 100 -8.18 -20.16 -41.56
N TYR A 101 -8.30 -21.10 -40.62
CA TYR A 101 -8.55 -22.51 -40.94
C TYR A 101 -9.88 -22.72 -41.67
N ASN A 102 -10.97 -22.12 -41.17
CA ASN A 102 -12.30 -22.23 -41.81
C ASN A 102 -12.28 -21.68 -43.24
N ASN A 103 -11.61 -20.55 -43.46
CA ASN A 103 -11.46 -19.97 -44.79
C ASN A 103 -10.63 -20.87 -45.71
N ALA A 104 -9.55 -21.46 -45.20
CA ALA A 104 -8.70 -22.38 -45.95
C ALA A 104 -9.48 -23.64 -46.38
N ILE A 105 -10.24 -24.26 -45.46
CA ILE A 105 -11.09 -25.41 -45.80
C ILE A 105 -12.13 -25.04 -46.84
N ASN A 106 -12.85 -23.93 -46.66
CA ASN A 106 -13.88 -23.50 -47.62
C ASN A 106 -13.30 -23.23 -49.02
N SER A 107 -12.05 -22.79 -49.11
CA SER A 107 -11.38 -22.57 -50.41
C SER A 107 -10.92 -23.85 -51.11
N ILE A 108 -10.70 -24.92 -50.34
CA ILE A 108 -10.23 -26.23 -50.84
C ILE A 108 -11.42 -27.20 -51.02
N TYR A 109 -12.63 -26.81 -50.60
CA TYR A 109 -13.84 -27.62 -50.67
C TYR A 109 -14.39 -27.69 -52.10
N ASP A 110 -13.67 -28.38 -52.98
CA ASP A 110 -14.12 -28.74 -54.32
C ASP A 110 -14.44 -30.25 -54.37
N LEU A 111 -15.72 -30.56 -54.55
CA LEU A 111 -16.25 -31.94 -54.55
C LEU A 111 -15.62 -32.79 -55.65
N GLU A 112 -15.26 -32.19 -56.78
CA GLU A 112 -14.70 -32.89 -57.95
C GLU A 112 -13.22 -33.26 -57.69
N TYR A 113 -12.48 -32.36 -57.04
CA TYR A 113 -11.08 -32.56 -56.66
C TYR A 113 -10.91 -33.62 -55.56
N MET A 114 -11.84 -33.70 -54.60
CA MET A 114 -11.88 -34.75 -53.58
C MET A 114 -12.06 -36.15 -54.17
N GLN A 115 -12.92 -36.30 -55.18
CA GLN A 115 -13.18 -37.59 -55.82
C GLN A 115 -11.98 -38.09 -56.62
N GLN A 116 -11.19 -37.20 -57.22
CA GLN A 116 -10.05 -37.55 -58.06
C GLN A 116 -8.74 -37.77 -57.27
N TYR A 117 -8.52 -37.02 -56.18
CA TYR A 117 -7.25 -37.00 -55.43
C TYR A 117 -7.42 -37.24 -53.91
N GLY A 118 -8.38 -38.07 -53.51
CA GLY A 118 -8.80 -38.25 -52.11
C GLY A 118 -7.68 -38.49 -51.08
N GLU A 119 -6.63 -39.25 -51.42
CA GLU A 119 -5.47 -39.47 -50.53
C GLU A 119 -4.64 -38.18 -50.34
N THR A 120 -4.36 -37.45 -51.42
CA THR A 120 -3.66 -36.15 -51.37
C THR A 120 -4.48 -35.12 -50.60
N TYR A 121 -5.80 -35.09 -50.83
CA TYR A 121 -6.73 -34.23 -50.13
C TYR A 121 -6.74 -34.49 -48.61
N LYS A 122 -6.79 -35.77 -48.21
CA LYS A 122 -6.71 -36.19 -46.80
C LYS A 122 -5.39 -35.79 -46.14
N SER A 123 -4.28 -35.90 -46.87
CA SER A 123 -2.97 -35.44 -46.39
C SER A 123 -2.94 -33.91 -46.15
N ILE A 124 -3.57 -33.13 -47.02
CA ILE A 124 -3.64 -31.67 -46.90
C ILE A 124 -4.49 -31.27 -45.69
N LEU A 125 -5.68 -31.87 -45.52
CA LEU A 125 -6.53 -31.62 -44.34
C LEU A 125 -5.82 -31.99 -43.04
N ASN A 126 -5.14 -33.15 -42.99
CA ASN A 126 -4.36 -33.53 -41.82
C ASN A 126 -3.28 -32.51 -41.47
N ALA A 127 -2.62 -31.92 -42.48
CA ALA A 127 -1.62 -30.87 -42.25
C ALA A 127 -2.26 -29.59 -41.68
N PHE A 128 -3.43 -29.19 -42.19
CA PHE A 128 -4.19 -28.05 -41.64
C PHE A 128 -4.66 -28.30 -40.20
N ASP A 129 -5.16 -29.50 -39.90
CA ASP A 129 -5.61 -29.88 -38.55
C ASP A 129 -4.45 -29.88 -37.56
N GLN A 130 -3.30 -30.43 -37.96
CA GLN A 130 -2.08 -30.42 -37.16
C GLN A 130 -1.61 -28.98 -36.89
N ASN A 131 -1.64 -28.13 -37.91
CA ASN A 131 -1.24 -26.74 -37.78
C ASN A 131 -2.18 -25.95 -36.86
N LEU A 132 -3.51 -26.08 -37.06
CA LEU A 132 -4.51 -25.46 -36.20
C LEU A 132 -4.37 -25.95 -34.75
N THR A 133 -4.22 -27.26 -34.55
CA THR A 133 -4.05 -27.85 -33.21
C THR A 133 -2.78 -27.33 -32.53
N SER A 134 -1.67 -27.25 -33.26
CA SER A 134 -0.40 -26.71 -32.75
C SER A 134 -0.54 -25.24 -32.37
N ALA A 135 -1.13 -24.41 -33.24
CA ALA A 135 -1.35 -22.99 -33.00
C ALA A 135 -2.27 -22.76 -31.77
N MET A 136 -3.41 -23.45 -31.70
CA MET A 136 -4.32 -23.35 -30.57
C MET A 136 -3.65 -23.75 -29.26
N ARG A 137 -2.85 -24.82 -29.25
CA ARG A 137 -2.08 -25.24 -28.06
C ARG A 137 -1.07 -24.17 -27.64
N PHE A 138 -0.33 -23.60 -28.59
CA PHE A 138 0.62 -22.54 -28.30
C PHE A 138 -0.05 -21.32 -27.65
N TYR A 139 -1.15 -20.83 -28.24
CA TYR A 139 -1.88 -19.69 -27.69
C TYR A 139 -2.56 -20.00 -26.35
N ALA A 140 -3.10 -21.21 -26.17
CA ALA A 140 -3.71 -21.62 -24.90
C ALA A 140 -2.66 -21.70 -23.76
N VAL A 141 -1.50 -22.27 -24.04
CA VAL A 141 -0.37 -22.33 -23.08
C VAL A 141 0.15 -20.92 -22.80
N GLY A 142 0.28 -20.07 -23.84
CA GLY A 142 0.65 -18.66 -23.68
C GLY A 142 -0.34 -17.88 -22.81
N ALA A 143 -1.64 -18.06 -23.01
CA ALA A 143 -2.67 -17.45 -22.18
C ALA A 143 -2.59 -17.92 -20.72
N PHE A 144 -2.37 -19.21 -20.49
CA PHE A 144 -2.19 -19.76 -19.15
C PHE A 144 -1.00 -19.12 -18.41
N PHE A 145 0.17 -19.05 -19.06
CA PHE A 145 1.34 -18.39 -18.46
C PHE A 145 1.14 -16.89 -18.27
N SER A 146 0.48 -16.21 -19.21
CA SER A 146 0.11 -14.81 -19.05
C SER A 146 -0.71 -14.61 -17.78
N ILE A 147 -1.76 -15.41 -17.56
CA ILE A 147 -2.62 -15.35 -16.37
C ILE A 147 -1.81 -15.57 -15.09
N MET A 148 -0.95 -16.59 -15.07
CA MET A 148 -0.10 -16.88 -13.90
C MET A 148 0.84 -15.71 -13.57
N ILE A 149 1.50 -15.12 -14.59
CA ILE A 149 2.36 -13.96 -14.42
C ILE A 149 1.55 -12.75 -13.93
N GLY A 150 0.35 -12.54 -14.49
CA GLY A 150 -0.56 -11.46 -14.08
C GLY A 150 -0.95 -11.55 -12.61
N ILE A 151 -1.34 -12.74 -12.14
CA ILE A 151 -1.67 -12.98 -10.73
C ILE A 151 -0.45 -12.73 -9.85
N PHE A 152 0.72 -13.26 -10.23
CA PHE A 152 1.96 -13.07 -9.47
C PHE A 152 2.31 -11.59 -9.32
N VAL A 153 2.34 -10.83 -10.42
CA VAL A 153 2.63 -9.40 -10.39
C VAL A 153 1.57 -8.63 -9.61
N PHE A 154 0.28 -8.97 -9.77
CA PHE A 154 -0.80 -8.35 -9.00
C PHE A 154 -0.60 -8.55 -7.49
N THR A 155 -0.28 -9.77 -7.04
CA THR A 155 -0.03 -10.02 -5.61
C THR A 155 1.16 -9.21 -5.08
N LEU A 156 2.25 -9.09 -5.84
CA LEU A 156 3.40 -8.27 -5.45
C LEU A 156 3.03 -6.78 -5.33
N LEU A 157 2.24 -6.27 -6.28
CA LEU A 157 1.75 -4.90 -6.25
C LEU A 157 0.82 -4.66 -5.06
N SER A 158 -0.12 -5.57 -4.80
CA SER A 158 -1.03 -5.48 -3.65
C SER A 158 -0.28 -5.46 -2.32
N ILE A 159 0.70 -6.36 -2.14
CA ILE A 159 1.55 -6.39 -0.93
C ILE A 159 2.32 -5.08 -0.77
N SER A 160 2.91 -4.58 -1.86
CA SER A 160 3.68 -3.34 -1.85
C SER A 160 2.80 -2.13 -1.49
N THR A 161 1.60 -2.04 -2.09
CA THR A 161 0.61 -1.00 -1.78
C THR A 161 0.15 -1.07 -0.33
N GLN A 162 -0.17 -2.27 0.17
CA GLN A 162 -0.59 -2.46 1.57
C GLN A 162 0.52 -2.02 2.54
N HIS A 163 1.76 -2.43 2.29
CA HIS A 163 2.89 -2.11 3.13
C HIS A 163 3.19 -0.60 3.13
N SER A 164 3.17 0.06 1.97
CA SER A 164 3.34 1.52 1.88
C SER A 164 2.19 2.28 2.54
N ASN A 165 0.95 1.78 2.44
CA ASN A 165 -0.19 2.33 3.17
C ASN A 165 -0.02 2.22 4.69
N GLN A 166 0.38 1.05 5.20
CA GLN A 166 0.63 0.86 6.63
C GLN A 166 1.70 1.80 7.15
N LYS A 167 2.82 1.96 6.42
CA LYS A 167 3.86 2.93 6.78
C LYS A 167 3.34 4.36 6.82
N TYR A 168 2.52 4.73 5.83
CA TYR A 168 1.92 6.06 5.78
C TYR A 168 1.05 6.32 7.01
N TYR A 169 0.14 5.40 7.34
CA TYR A 169 -0.74 5.53 8.49
C TYR A 169 0.02 5.52 9.82
N PHE A 170 1.05 4.68 9.94
CA PHE A 170 1.95 4.70 11.09
C PHE A 170 2.50 6.10 11.36
N TYR A 171 3.07 6.76 10.35
CA TYR A 171 3.62 8.11 10.51
C TYR A 171 2.52 9.15 10.83
N CYS A 172 1.35 9.07 10.19
CA CYS A 172 0.23 9.96 10.50
C CYS A 172 -0.24 9.82 11.96
N ASP A 173 -0.42 8.59 12.44
CA ASP A 173 -0.84 8.32 13.81
C ASP A 173 0.22 8.78 14.82
N TYR A 174 1.49 8.49 14.53
CA TYR A 174 2.59 8.90 15.39
C TYR A 174 2.69 10.43 15.49
N MET A 175 2.60 11.14 14.36
CA MET A 175 2.61 12.61 14.33
C MET A 175 1.46 13.20 15.14
N LYS A 176 0.26 12.61 15.06
CA LYS A 176 -0.91 13.05 15.83
C LYS A 176 -0.67 12.92 17.33
N ILE A 177 -0.05 11.84 17.79
CA ILE A 177 0.30 11.64 19.21
C ILE A 177 1.31 12.71 19.66
N ILE A 178 2.34 13.00 18.85
CA ILE A 178 3.32 14.05 19.17
C ILE A 178 2.67 15.44 19.21
N GLU A 179 1.74 15.73 18.31
CA GLU A 179 0.98 17.00 18.31
C GLU A 179 0.13 17.17 19.59
N GLU A 180 -0.52 16.10 20.05
CA GLU A 180 -1.28 16.09 21.31
C GLU A 180 -0.37 16.33 22.52
N LEU A 181 0.83 15.71 22.54
CA LEU A 181 1.82 15.94 23.58
C LEU A 181 2.31 17.41 23.59
N LEU A 182 2.60 18.00 22.43
CA LEU A 182 2.97 19.40 22.31
C LEU A 182 1.87 20.35 22.84
N LYS A 183 0.60 20.09 22.48
CA LYS A 183 -0.55 20.86 22.98
C LYS A 183 -0.68 20.76 24.51
N SER A 184 -0.53 19.56 25.08
CA SER A 184 -0.61 19.36 26.52
C SER A 184 0.47 20.14 27.29
N LYS A 185 1.70 20.19 26.78
CA LYS A 185 2.80 20.96 27.39
C LYS A 185 2.60 22.47 27.28
N ASN A 186 2.05 22.94 26.16
CA ASN A 186 1.67 24.34 26.02
C ASN A 186 0.62 24.74 27.07
N LEU A 187 -0.44 23.93 27.25
CA LEU A 187 -1.48 24.18 28.26
C LEU A 187 -0.92 24.21 29.69
N LEU A 188 -0.02 23.27 30.03
CA LEU A 188 0.69 23.25 31.31
C LEU A 188 1.58 24.49 31.51
N SER A 189 2.26 24.96 30.46
CA SER A 189 3.09 26.17 30.52
C SER A 189 2.25 27.44 30.69
N THR A 190 1.09 27.53 30.03
CA THR A 190 0.14 28.65 30.18
C THR A 190 -0.48 28.64 31.57
N ALA A 191 -0.92 27.48 32.06
CA ALA A 191 -1.45 27.32 33.41
C ALA A 191 -0.38 27.63 34.48
N ALA A 192 0.86 27.20 34.31
CA ALA A 192 1.97 27.58 35.21
C ALA A 192 2.31 29.08 35.14
N GLY A 193 2.17 29.70 33.96
CA GLY A 193 2.29 31.15 33.77
C GLY A 193 1.15 31.95 34.41
N GLU A 194 -0.06 31.37 34.50
CA GLU A 194 -1.26 32.01 35.06
C GLU A 194 -1.52 31.71 36.55
N SER A 195 -0.99 30.62 37.13
CA SER A 195 -1.53 30.03 38.38
C SER A 195 -0.67 30.07 39.65
N VAL A 196 0.31 30.97 39.80
CA VAL A 196 0.91 31.20 41.13
C VAL A 196 0.84 32.66 41.54
N ASN A 197 1.14 33.60 40.65
CA ASN A 197 1.25 35.00 41.05
C ASN A 197 -0.11 35.73 41.11
N GLY A 198 -1.08 35.36 40.26
CA GLY A 198 -2.40 36.02 40.23
C GLY A 198 -3.32 35.62 41.39
N TYR A 199 -3.36 34.32 41.70
CA TYR A 199 -4.21 33.80 42.77
C TYR A 199 -3.65 34.10 44.17
N ILE A 200 -2.31 34.03 44.36
CA ILE A 200 -1.68 34.42 45.62
C ILE A 200 -1.81 35.93 45.84
N LYS A 201 -1.57 36.76 44.81
CA LYS A 201 -1.75 38.21 44.93
C LYS A 201 -3.20 38.59 45.25
N LYS A 202 -4.19 37.97 44.59
CA LYS A 202 -5.60 38.24 44.89
C LYS A 202 -6.00 37.80 46.30
N ALA A 203 -5.47 36.67 46.78
CA ALA A 203 -5.70 36.21 48.16
C ALA A 203 -4.98 37.05 49.22
N VAL A 204 -3.81 37.61 48.88
CA VAL A 204 -3.04 38.53 49.73
C VAL A 204 -3.68 39.91 49.77
N ASP A 205 -4.14 40.43 48.63
CA ASP A 205 -4.85 41.71 48.54
C ASP A 205 -6.20 41.63 49.28
N GLN A 206 -6.95 40.52 49.17
CA GLN A 206 -8.16 40.27 49.95
C GLN A 206 -7.92 40.02 51.46
N ARG A 207 -6.69 39.71 51.87
CA ARG A 207 -6.28 39.72 53.28
C ARG A 207 -5.94 41.13 53.74
N MET A 208 -5.15 41.87 52.98
CA MET A 208 -4.81 43.26 53.29
C MET A 208 -6.02 44.19 53.35
N GLU A 209 -7.04 43.98 52.49
CA GLU A 209 -8.29 44.76 52.55
C GLU A 209 -9.16 44.41 53.78
N ARG A 210 -9.05 43.20 54.32
CA ARG A 210 -9.75 42.79 55.55
C ARG A 210 -9.02 43.21 56.82
N ASP A 211 -7.70 43.32 56.77
CA ASP A 211 -6.89 43.74 57.92
C ASP A 211 -6.78 45.27 58.04
N ASN A 212 -7.18 46.02 56.99
CA ASN A 212 -7.18 47.49 56.94
C ASN A 212 -8.59 48.13 56.97
N ALA A 213 -9.65 47.34 57.18
CA ALA A 213 -11.03 47.80 57.35
C ALA A 213 -11.51 47.55 58.79
#